data_AF-A0A8B7YG94-F1
#
_entry.id   AF-A0A8B7YG94-F1
#
_cell.length_a   1.000
_cell.length_b   1.000
_cell.length_c   1.000
_cell.angle_alpha   90.00
_cell.angle_beta   90.00
_cell.angle_gamma   90.00
#
_symmetry.space_group_name_H-M   'P 1'
#
loop_
_entity.id
_entity.type
_entity.pdbx_description
1 polymer ?
#
loop_
_entity_poly.entity_id
_entity_poly.type
_entity_poly.pdbx_seq_one_letter_code
_entity_poly.pdbx_strand_id
1 'polypeptide(L)'
;MVNFTFQDLQRLSGDSEAYSEMQAQAEYIQTSPKIIFLPCRLQFVRNVKGYFYLGFIVFTWAYNTYIVPKLVLLPQYNEANISMLPVLCYYAVSLFTVVALFRSATSDPGRLPFDLKPTTSDQLNWTHCQRCLIQRPLKSHHCSKCQRCIRKMDHHCHWINNCVAEDNQWIFILLVFYAVLLSLYTLVLDTLHFYYFPACKTCNSNRSTVESIIHAHKPIHERPAVIPRSAYDGFRDVCGPGPVLWWFNPFRRRSVKPEIYYYQHTV
;
A
#
# COMPACT_ATOMS: atom_id res chain seq x y z
N MET A 1 9.26 -1.48 38.52
CA MET A 1 10.30 -1.33 37.47
C MET A 1 11.37 -0.43 38.04
N VAL A 2 12.56 -0.96 38.29
CA VAL A 2 13.68 -0.20 38.85
C VAL A 2 14.23 0.70 37.74
N ASN A 3 14.29 2.01 37.98
CA ASN A 3 14.86 2.99 37.05
C ASN A 3 16.38 2.97 37.18
N PHE A 4 17.07 2.16 36.38
CA PHE A 4 18.53 2.21 36.30
C PHE A 4 18.97 3.42 35.47
N THR A 5 19.83 4.26 36.05
CA THR A 5 20.49 5.36 35.36
C THR A 5 21.79 4.88 34.70
N PHE A 6 22.33 5.64 33.74
CA PHE A 6 23.63 5.32 33.12
C PHE A 6 24.79 5.23 34.13
N GLN A 7 24.68 5.94 35.25
CA GLN A 7 25.65 5.88 36.35
C GLN A 7 25.53 4.58 37.16
N ASP A 8 24.34 4.00 37.27
CA ASP A 8 24.15 2.69 37.89
C ASP A 8 24.73 1.57 37.00
N LEU A 9 24.66 1.74 35.67
CA LEU A 9 25.25 0.84 34.68
C LEU A 9 26.80 0.83 34.70
N GLN A 10 27.43 1.98 34.98
CA GLN A 10 28.89 2.05 35.15
C GLN A 10 29.37 1.52 36.52
N ARG A 11 28.53 1.53 37.56
CA ARG A 11 28.86 0.88 38.83
C ARG A 11 28.80 -0.64 38.74
N LEU A 12 27.86 -1.17 37.97
CA LEU A 12 27.71 -2.61 37.75
C LEU A 12 28.73 -3.19 36.75
N SER A 13 29.45 -2.37 35.97
CA SER A 13 30.52 -2.89 35.09
C SER A 13 31.73 -3.45 35.84
N GLY A 14 31.83 -3.21 37.15
CA GLY A 14 32.79 -3.88 38.04
C GLY A 14 32.36 -5.28 38.47
N ASP A 15 31.09 -5.64 38.23
CA ASP A 15 30.48 -6.92 38.56
C ASP A 15 30.11 -7.65 37.26
N SER A 16 31.03 -8.52 36.82
CA SER A 16 30.95 -9.17 35.51
C SER A 16 29.67 -9.99 35.32
N GLU A 17 29.12 -10.53 36.41
CA GLU A 17 27.92 -11.38 36.38
C GLU A 17 26.68 -10.53 36.07
N ALA A 18 26.47 -9.44 36.81
CA ALA A 18 25.37 -8.50 36.58
C ALA A 18 25.43 -7.84 35.19
N TYR A 19 26.62 -7.53 34.68
CA TYR A 19 26.80 -7.01 33.32
C TYR A 19 26.39 -8.04 32.25
N SER A 20 26.75 -9.32 32.45
CA SER A 20 26.42 -10.40 31.51
C SER A 20 24.92 -10.70 31.44
N GLU A 21 24.23 -10.71 32.59
CA GLU A 21 22.77 -10.90 32.66
C GLU A 21 22.03 -9.77 31.93
N MET A 22 22.49 -8.53 32.11
CA MET A 22 21.91 -7.39 31.46
C MET A 22 22.14 -7.39 29.94
N GLN A 23 23.30 -7.86 29.48
CA GLN A 23 23.56 -8.06 28.05
C GLN A 23 22.63 -9.14 27.48
N ALA A 24 22.42 -10.26 28.18
CA ALA A 24 21.48 -11.30 27.77
C ALA A 24 20.03 -10.77 27.73
N GLN A 25 19.64 -9.92 28.68
CA GLN A 25 18.32 -9.29 28.68
C GLN A 25 18.16 -8.27 27.54
N ALA A 26 19.18 -7.46 27.27
CA ALA A 26 19.20 -6.57 26.11
C ALA A 26 19.10 -7.39 24.81
N GLU A 27 19.84 -8.50 24.72
CA GLU A 27 19.84 -9.47 23.63
C GLU A 27 18.44 -10.02 23.33
N TYR A 28 17.79 -10.53 24.37
CA TYR A 28 16.42 -11.02 24.31
C TYR A 28 15.43 -9.95 23.83
N ILE A 29 15.59 -8.71 24.30
CA ILE A 29 14.68 -7.62 23.95
C ILE A 29 14.81 -7.24 22.47
N GLN A 30 16.02 -7.17 21.87
CA GLN A 30 16.11 -6.86 20.43
C GLN A 30 15.92 -8.08 19.52
N THR A 31 16.06 -9.30 20.04
CA THR A 31 15.57 -10.53 19.37
C THR A 31 14.07 -10.74 19.64
N SER A 32 13.32 -9.63 19.61
CA SER A 32 11.93 -9.58 20.05
C SER A 32 11.10 -10.74 19.48
N PRO A 33 10.32 -11.46 20.31
CA PRO A 33 9.41 -12.52 19.85
C PRO A 33 8.29 -11.96 18.95
N LYS A 34 8.20 -10.64 18.81
CA LYS A 34 7.35 -9.95 17.84
C LYS A 34 7.91 -9.99 16.43
N ILE A 35 9.16 -10.36 16.20
CA ILE A 35 9.73 -10.48 14.86
C ILE A 35 9.83 -11.96 14.48
N ILE A 36 9.23 -12.33 13.35
CA ILE A 36 9.44 -13.64 12.73
C ILE A 36 10.57 -13.46 11.73
N PHE A 37 11.70 -14.10 11.98
CA PHE A 37 12.80 -14.17 11.01
C PHE A 37 12.58 -15.36 10.08
N LEU A 38 12.82 -15.13 8.80
CA LEU A 38 12.73 -16.13 7.74
C LEU A 38 14.08 -16.20 7.01
N PRO A 39 14.30 -17.26 6.21
CA PRO A 39 15.47 -17.35 5.34
C PRO A 39 15.64 -16.11 4.44
N CYS A 40 16.84 -15.91 3.91
CA CYS A 40 17.17 -14.79 3.04
C CYS A 40 17.03 -13.39 3.69
N ARG A 41 17.23 -13.31 5.02
CA ARG A 41 17.17 -12.06 5.80
C ARG A 41 15.80 -11.36 5.76
N LEU A 42 14.74 -12.13 5.52
CA LEU A 42 13.37 -11.64 5.57
C LEU A 42 12.88 -11.59 7.03
N GLN A 43 12.05 -10.61 7.35
CA GLN A 43 11.45 -10.48 8.67
C GLN A 43 10.00 -9.98 8.61
N PHE A 44 9.17 -10.40 9.56
CA PHE A 44 7.80 -9.93 9.71
C PHE A 44 7.50 -9.51 11.14
N VAL A 45 6.78 -8.39 11.29
CA VAL A 45 6.31 -7.94 12.61
C VAL A 45 4.97 -8.59 12.94
N ARG A 46 4.89 -9.30 14.06
CA ARG A 46 3.69 -9.92 14.62
C ARG A 46 2.76 -8.86 15.21
N ASN A 47 2.01 -8.21 14.32
CA ASN A 47 1.01 -7.20 14.67
C ASN A 47 -0.27 -7.44 13.88
N VAL A 48 -1.32 -7.89 14.57
CA VAL A 48 -2.63 -8.21 13.96
C VAL A 48 -3.19 -7.05 13.14
N LYS A 49 -3.11 -5.82 13.67
CA LYS A 49 -3.58 -4.63 12.95
C LYS A 49 -2.75 -4.37 11.70
N GLY A 50 -1.42 -4.58 11.79
CA GLY A 50 -0.53 -4.44 10.64
C GLY A 50 -0.83 -5.43 9.52
N TYR A 51 -1.11 -6.70 9.86
CA TYR A 51 -1.53 -7.70 8.87
C TYR A 51 -2.85 -7.34 8.20
N PHE A 52 -3.80 -6.78 8.93
CA PHE A 52 -5.06 -6.31 8.36
C PHE A 52 -4.84 -5.21 7.30
N TYR A 53 -4.04 -4.18 7.62
CA TYR A 53 -3.74 -3.10 6.68
C TYR A 53 -2.95 -3.58 5.47
N LEU A 54 -1.96 -4.45 5.67
CA LEU A 54 -1.18 -5.04 4.58
C LEU A 54 -2.08 -5.90 3.66
N GLY A 55 -2.96 -6.71 4.24
CA GLY A 55 -3.95 -7.49 3.50
C GLY A 55 -4.90 -6.62 2.68
N PHE A 56 -5.38 -5.51 3.25
CA PHE A 56 -6.22 -4.55 2.53
C PHE A 56 -5.52 -3.93 1.32
N ILE A 57 -4.23 -3.57 1.45
CA ILE A 57 -3.43 -3.06 0.33
C ILE A 57 -3.25 -4.12 -0.75
N VAL A 58 -2.86 -5.34 -0.37
CA VAL A 58 -2.67 -6.44 -1.33
C VAL A 58 -3.97 -6.78 -2.04
N PHE A 59 -5.10 -6.80 -1.33
CA PHE A 59 -6.42 -7.00 -1.93
C PHE A 59 -6.75 -5.90 -2.95
N THR A 60 -6.57 -4.64 -2.58
CA THR A 60 -6.83 -3.49 -3.46
C THR A 60 -5.94 -3.53 -4.71
N TRP A 61 -4.66 -3.84 -4.54
CA TRP A 61 -3.71 -4.02 -5.63
C TRP A 61 -4.14 -5.16 -6.57
N ALA A 62 -4.50 -6.34 -6.03
CA ALA A 62 -4.91 -7.48 -6.82
C ALA A 62 -6.21 -7.21 -7.58
N TYR A 63 -7.18 -6.57 -6.93
CA TYR A 63 -8.44 -6.14 -7.53
C TYR A 63 -8.18 -5.21 -8.72
N ASN A 64 -7.41 -4.14 -8.53
CA ASN A 64 -7.13 -3.18 -9.60
C ASN A 64 -6.29 -3.80 -10.73
N THR A 65 -5.32 -4.64 -10.40
CA THR A 65 -4.48 -5.36 -11.38
C THR A 65 -5.31 -6.30 -12.26
N TYR A 66 -6.43 -6.81 -11.76
CA TYR A 66 -7.36 -7.61 -12.55
C TYR A 66 -8.39 -6.77 -13.30
N ILE A 67 -9.06 -5.83 -12.62
CA ILE A 67 -10.22 -5.11 -13.13
C ILE A 67 -9.84 -4.06 -14.18
N VAL A 68 -8.79 -3.26 -13.94
CA VAL A 68 -8.42 -2.18 -14.87
C VAL A 68 -8.02 -2.74 -16.22
N PRO A 69 -7.15 -3.77 -16.34
CA PRO A 69 -6.87 -4.36 -17.63
C PRO A 69 -8.11 -4.99 -18.29
N LYS A 70 -8.95 -5.69 -17.53
CA LYS A 70 -10.12 -6.40 -18.07
C LYS A 70 -11.20 -5.46 -18.60
N LEU A 71 -11.45 -4.35 -17.92
CA LEU A 71 -12.52 -3.41 -18.30
C LEU A 71 -12.04 -2.29 -19.23
N VAL A 72 -10.77 -1.89 -19.11
CA VAL A 72 -10.25 -0.72 -19.85
C VAL A 72 -9.26 -1.12 -20.93
N LEU A 73 -8.15 -1.77 -20.59
CA LEU A 73 -7.04 -1.96 -21.55
C LEU A 73 -7.31 -3.05 -22.60
N LEU A 74 -7.75 -4.24 -22.18
CA LEU A 74 -7.93 -5.39 -23.06
C LEU A 74 -9.03 -5.17 -24.12
N PRO A 75 -10.19 -4.57 -23.82
CA PRO A 75 -11.17 -4.23 -24.84
C PRO A 75 -10.60 -3.29 -25.91
N GLN A 76 -9.84 -2.28 -25.50
CA GLN A 76 -9.25 -1.31 -26.42
C GLN A 76 -8.13 -1.92 -27.27
N TYR A 77 -7.37 -2.86 -26.71
CA TYR A 77 -6.40 -3.63 -27.47
C TYR A 77 -7.08 -4.56 -28.50
N ASN A 78 -8.13 -5.29 -28.09
CA ASN A 78 -8.84 -6.21 -28.98
C ASN A 78 -9.53 -5.49 -30.15
N GLU A 79 -9.97 -4.25 -29.95
CA GLU A 79 -10.52 -3.40 -31.02
C GLU A 79 -9.44 -2.62 -31.79
N ALA A 80 -8.15 -2.89 -31.54
CA ALA A 80 -6.99 -2.26 -32.17
C ALA A 80 -6.90 -0.74 -31.99
N ASN A 81 -7.54 -0.18 -30.96
CA ASN A 81 -7.45 1.25 -30.61
C ASN A 81 -6.12 1.59 -29.91
N ILE A 82 -5.51 0.61 -29.23
CA ILE A 82 -4.20 0.73 -28.59
C ILE A 82 -3.31 -0.46 -28.94
N SER A 83 -1.99 -0.30 -28.87
CA SER A 83 -1.03 -1.40 -29.00
C SER A 83 -0.94 -2.24 -27.71
N MET A 84 -0.18 -3.34 -27.74
CA MET A 84 0.10 -4.14 -26.53
C MET A 84 0.99 -3.40 -25.49
N LEU A 85 1.72 -2.36 -25.90
CA LEU A 85 2.71 -1.72 -25.06
C LEU A 85 2.10 -1.12 -23.77
N PRO A 86 1.00 -0.32 -23.81
CA PRO A 86 0.33 0.14 -22.60
C PRO A 86 -0.07 -0.97 -21.62
N VAL A 87 -0.53 -2.12 -22.14
CA VAL A 87 -0.92 -3.29 -21.34
C VAL A 87 0.28 -3.87 -20.60
N LEU A 88 1.40 -4.07 -21.31
CA LEU A 88 2.64 -4.58 -20.73
C LEU A 88 3.23 -3.59 -19.71
N CYS A 89 3.22 -2.30 -20.02
CA CYS A 89 3.67 -1.26 -19.09
C CYS A 89 2.83 -1.25 -17.80
N TYR A 90 1.51 -1.42 -17.90
CA TYR A 90 0.63 -1.48 -16.73
C TYR A 90 1.00 -2.64 -15.81
N TYR A 91 1.15 -3.85 -16.37
CA TYR A 91 1.55 -5.02 -15.59
C TYR A 91 2.98 -4.90 -15.03
N ALA A 92 3.91 -4.29 -15.76
CA ALA A 92 5.27 -4.05 -15.28
C ALA A 92 5.29 -3.11 -14.07
N VAL A 93 4.57 -1.97 -14.13
CA VAL A 93 4.45 -1.03 -13.00
C VAL A 93 3.72 -1.67 -11.83
N SER A 94 2.67 -2.45 -12.08
CA SER A 94 1.95 -3.20 -11.05
C SER A 94 2.86 -4.23 -10.35
N LEU A 95 3.68 -4.97 -11.11
CA LEU A 95 4.66 -5.90 -10.58
C LEU A 95 5.71 -5.19 -9.72
N PHE A 96 6.29 -4.09 -10.21
CA PHE A 96 7.25 -3.33 -9.41
C PHE A 96 6.65 -2.77 -8.12
N THR A 97 5.37 -2.39 -8.15
CA THR A 97 4.65 -1.93 -6.95
C THR A 97 4.57 -3.03 -5.89
N VAL A 98 4.13 -4.25 -6.27
CA VAL A 98 4.00 -5.35 -5.29
C VAL A 98 5.35 -5.88 -4.82
N VAL A 99 6.37 -5.87 -5.69
CA VAL A 99 7.75 -6.23 -5.30
C VAL A 99 8.31 -5.21 -4.32
N ALA A 100 8.12 -3.91 -4.56
CA ALA A 100 8.53 -2.87 -3.63
C ALA A 100 7.78 -2.99 -2.30
N LEU A 101 6.47 -3.26 -2.32
CA LEU A 101 5.65 -3.49 -1.13
C LEU A 101 6.19 -4.65 -0.30
N PHE A 102 6.43 -5.79 -0.94
CA PHE A 102 6.97 -6.98 -0.30
C PHE A 102 8.33 -6.70 0.35
N ARG A 103 9.23 -6.03 -0.39
CA ARG A 103 10.58 -5.69 0.12
C ARG A 103 10.51 -4.69 1.28
N SER A 104 9.67 -3.66 1.21
CA SER A 104 9.47 -2.72 2.32
C SER A 104 8.92 -3.43 3.57
N ALA A 105 7.97 -4.35 3.39
CA ALA A 105 7.37 -5.10 4.48
C ALA A 105 8.35 -6.09 5.14
N THR A 106 9.32 -6.62 4.39
CA THR A 106 10.17 -7.73 4.85
C THR A 106 11.63 -7.37 5.15
N SER A 107 12.12 -6.23 4.70
CA SER A 107 13.53 -5.83 4.91
C SER A 107 13.81 -5.44 6.36
N ASP A 108 15.04 -5.67 6.84
CA ASP A 108 15.53 -5.08 8.09
C ASP A 108 15.57 -3.55 7.96
N PRO A 109 14.86 -2.78 8.80
CA PRO A 109 14.93 -1.32 8.79
C PRO A 109 16.28 -0.79 9.31
N GLY A 110 17.10 -1.63 9.94
CA GLY A 110 18.37 -1.25 10.55
C GLY A 110 18.29 -1.29 12.06
N ARG A 111 18.12 -2.50 12.60
CA ARG A 111 18.23 -2.73 14.04
C ARG A 111 19.61 -2.33 14.58
N LEU A 112 19.65 -1.85 15.82
CA LEU A 112 20.91 -1.57 16.52
C LEU A 112 21.53 -2.87 17.06
N PRO A 113 22.85 -3.09 16.90
CA PRO A 113 23.54 -4.21 17.54
C PRO A 113 23.68 -3.97 19.06
N PHE A 114 23.85 -5.05 19.83
CA PHE A 114 23.86 -5.02 21.30
C PHE A 114 25.12 -4.42 21.90
N ASP A 115 26.24 -4.63 21.23
CA ASP A 115 27.58 -4.25 21.66
C ASP A 115 28.02 -2.88 21.12
N LEU A 116 27.06 -2.07 20.65
CA LEU A 116 27.37 -0.76 20.08
C LEU A 116 27.88 0.18 21.17
N LYS A 117 29.18 0.51 21.11
CA LYS A 117 29.84 1.45 22.02
C LYS A 117 30.09 2.80 21.34
N PRO A 118 29.88 3.93 22.04
CA PRO A 118 30.27 5.23 21.53
C PRO A 118 31.80 5.29 21.38
N THR A 119 32.26 5.73 20.21
CA THR A 119 33.64 6.18 20.01
C THR A 119 33.90 7.42 20.87
N THR A 120 35.16 7.64 21.26
CA THR A 120 35.57 8.75 22.13
C THR A 120 35.22 10.14 21.58
N SER A 121 35.06 10.30 20.26
CA SER A 121 34.63 11.58 19.65
C SER A 121 33.12 11.82 19.71
N ASP A 122 32.29 10.79 19.88
CA ASP A 122 30.85 10.86 19.60
C ASP A 122 29.97 10.82 20.85
N GLN A 123 30.55 10.72 22.06
CA GLN A 123 29.79 10.51 23.31
C GLN A 123 28.67 11.53 23.55
N LEU A 124 28.84 12.80 23.12
CA LEU A 124 27.83 13.86 23.24
C LEU A 124 26.56 13.61 22.41
N ASN A 125 26.62 12.75 21.40
CA ASN A 125 25.52 12.50 20.46
C ASN A 125 24.78 11.19 20.72
N TRP A 126 24.96 10.57 21.89
CA TRP A 126 24.33 9.30 22.22
C TRP A 126 23.28 9.47 23.31
N THR A 127 22.24 8.64 23.24
CA THR A 127 21.17 8.61 24.25
C THR A 127 21.01 7.18 24.76
N HIS A 128 20.44 7.03 25.96
CA HIS A 128 20.14 5.72 26.52
C HIS A 128 18.69 5.31 26.26
N CYS A 129 18.47 4.04 25.90
CA CYS A 129 17.12 3.48 25.81
C CYS A 129 16.79 2.66 27.06
N GLN A 130 15.94 3.20 27.94
CA GLN A 130 15.51 2.52 29.17
C GLN A 130 14.77 1.19 28.92
N ARG A 131 14.17 0.99 27.74
CA ARG A 131 13.45 -0.25 27.41
C ARG A 131 14.35 -1.36 26.92
N CYS A 132 15.42 -1.03 26.19
CA CYS A 132 16.36 -2.01 25.63
C CYS A 132 17.66 -2.10 26.43
N LEU A 133 17.88 -1.19 27.39
CA LEU A 133 19.08 -1.07 28.20
C LEU A 133 20.37 -0.89 27.38
N ILE A 134 20.26 -0.30 26.18
CA ILE A 134 21.40 -0.02 25.30
C ILE A 134 21.64 1.48 25.13
N GLN A 135 22.90 1.83 24.85
CA GLN A 135 23.27 3.12 24.29
C GLN A 135 22.90 3.14 22.81
N ARG A 136 22.33 4.25 22.34
CA ARG A 136 21.92 4.42 20.95
C ARG A 136 22.44 5.75 20.39
N PRO A 137 22.93 5.78 19.14
CA PRO A 137 23.41 6.99 18.51
C PRO A 137 22.25 7.94 18.20
N LEU A 138 22.59 9.20 17.92
CA LEU A 138 21.63 10.25 17.56
C LEU A 138 20.67 9.78 16.46
N LYS A 139 19.41 10.21 16.55
CA LYS A 139 18.31 9.83 15.63
C LYS A 139 17.88 8.36 15.69
N SER A 140 18.41 7.56 16.61
CA SER A 140 17.89 6.21 16.85
C SER A 140 16.72 6.26 17.83
N HIS A 141 15.67 5.49 17.56
CA HIS A 141 14.47 5.45 18.40
C HIS A 141 14.02 4.02 18.70
N HIS A 142 13.39 3.84 19.86
CA HIS A 142 12.76 2.57 20.23
C HIS A 142 11.36 2.52 19.63
N CYS A 143 11.09 1.53 18.79
CA CYS A 143 9.76 1.29 18.25
C CYS A 143 8.98 0.37 19.19
N SER A 144 7.90 0.87 19.79
CA SER A 144 7.03 0.06 20.67
C SER A 144 6.25 -1.03 19.94
N LYS A 145 6.13 -0.97 18.62
CA LYS A 145 5.47 -2.01 17.82
C LYS A 145 6.42 -3.17 17.50
N CYS A 146 7.66 -2.84 17.11
CA CYS A 146 8.70 -3.82 16.82
C CYS A 146 9.46 -4.28 18.07
N GLN A 147 9.32 -3.57 19.21
CA GLN A 147 9.98 -3.82 20.49
C GLN A 147 11.51 -3.86 20.41
N ARG A 148 12.10 -2.99 19.58
CA ARG A 148 13.55 -2.88 19.38
C ARG A 148 13.96 -1.46 19.00
N CYS A 149 15.24 -1.13 19.19
CA CYS A 149 15.78 0.16 18.75
C CYS A 149 16.23 0.10 17.29
N ILE A 150 15.84 1.12 16.52
CA ILE A 150 16.11 1.21 15.08
C ILE A 150 16.96 2.45 14.81
N ARG A 151 18.00 2.30 13.98
CA ARG A 151 18.91 3.39 13.56
C ARG A 151 18.20 4.34 12.61
N LYS A 152 18.34 5.65 12.82
CA LYS A 152 17.68 6.72 12.03
C LYS A 152 16.21 6.38 11.73
N MET A 153 15.47 6.01 12.77
CA MET A 153 14.08 5.62 12.63
C MET A 153 13.26 6.82 12.18
N ASP A 154 12.55 6.68 11.07
CA ASP A 154 11.58 7.68 10.61
C ASP A 154 10.23 7.41 11.30
N HIS A 155 9.60 6.27 10.98
CA HIS A 155 8.34 5.87 11.61
C HIS A 155 8.09 4.36 11.56
N HIS A 156 7.10 3.90 12.33
CA HIS A 156 6.51 2.57 12.13
C HIS A 156 5.30 2.68 11.21
N CYS A 157 5.40 2.08 10.03
CA CYS A 157 4.38 2.16 9.02
C CYS A 157 3.42 0.97 9.14
N HIS A 158 2.17 1.27 9.49
CA HIS A 158 1.11 0.27 9.62
C HIS A 158 0.78 -0.42 8.29
N TRP A 159 0.98 0.28 7.17
CA TRP A 159 0.63 -0.18 5.81
C TRP A 159 1.56 -1.29 5.30
N ILE A 160 2.86 -1.21 5.63
CA ILE A 160 3.83 -2.27 5.32
C ILE A 160 4.08 -3.19 6.52
N ASN A 161 3.46 -2.90 7.67
CA ASN A 161 3.66 -3.59 8.93
C ASN A 161 5.14 -3.73 9.34
N ASN A 162 5.92 -2.66 9.13
CA ASN A 162 7.36 -2.62 9.41
C ASN A 162 7.80 -1.18 9.73
N CYS A 163 8.98 -1.02 10.35
CA CYS A 163 9.58 0.30 10.46
C CYS A 163 10.14 0.75 9.11
N VAL A 164 10.14 2.06 8.90
CA VAL A 164 10.89 2.74 7.84
C VAL A 164 12.06 3.44 8.50
N ALA A 165 13.27 3.10 8.09
CA ALA A 165 14.50 3.64 8.66
C ALA A 165 15.69 3.42 7.71
N GLU A 166 16.91 3.73 8.16
CA GLU A 166 18.12 3.84 7.33
C GLU A 166 18.27 2.76 6.24
N ASP A 167 18.13 1.48 6.61
CA ASP A 167 18.48 0.38 5.69
C ASP A 167 17.36 0.06 4.67
N ASN A 168 16.11 0.47 4.93
CA ASN A 168 14.97 0.19 4.05
C ASN A 168 14.22 1.44 3.56
N GLN A 169 14.64 2.65 3.95
CA GLN A 169 14.00 3.91 3.59
C GLN A 169 13.93 4.10 2.08
N TRP A 170 15.00 3.75 1.35
CA TRP A 170 15.03 3.86 -0.11
C TRP A 170 13.99 2.94 -0.77
N ILE A 171 13.77 1.74 -0.23
CA ILE A 171 12.77 0.78 -0.75
C ILE A 171 11.37 1.35 -0.51
N PHE A 172 11.14 1.95 0.65
CA PHE A 172 9.87 2.62 0.96
C PHE A 172 9.61 3.79 0.00
N ILE A 173 10.62 4.59 -0.35
CA ILE A 173 10.48 5.65 -1.35
C ILE A 173 10.10 5.08 -2.72
N LEU A 174 10.74 3.97 -3.14
CA LEU A 174 10.38 3.29 -4.39
C LEU A 174 8.94 2.74 -4.36
N LEU A 175 8.49 2.18 -3.23
CA LEU A 175 7.10 1.76 -3.07
C LEU A 175 6.14 2.93 -3.30
N VAL A 176 6.37 4.08 -2.66
CA VAL A 176 5.51 5.26 -2.83
C VAL A 176 5.55 5.74 -4.28
N PHE A 177 6.73 5.79 -4.90
CA PHE A 177 6.88 6.18 -6.30
C PHE A 177 6.06 5.28 -7.25
N TYR A 178 6.21 3.96 -7.16
CA TYR A 178 5.47 3.03 -8.02
C TYR A 178 3.97 3.03 -7.72
N ALA A 179 3.56 3.18 -6.46
CA ALA A 179 2.15 3.30 -6.10
C ALA A 179 1.51 4.56 -6.70
N VAL A 180 2.20 5.71 -6.66
CA VAL A 180 1.75 6.95 -7.29
C VAL A 180 1.71 6.78 -8.80
N LEU A 181 2.76 6.21 -9.41
CA LEU A 181 2.82 5.98 -10.85
C LEU A 181 1.67 5.07 -11.33
N LEU A 182 1.42 3.96 -10.63
CA LEU A 182 0.31 3.05 -10.95
C LEU A 182 -1.04 3.74 -10.80
N SER A 183 -1.23 4.52 -9.74
CA SER A 183 -2.48 5.25 -9.47
C SER A 183 -2.76 6.32 -10.52
N LEU A 184 -1.74 7.10 -10.90
CA LEU A 184 -1.84 8.08 -11.98
C LEU A 184 -2.10 7.41 -13.32
N TYR A 185 -1.44 6.28 -13.59
CA TYR A 185 -1.66 5.54 -14.82
C TYR A 185 -3.11 5.01 -14.89
N THR A 186 -3.61 4.37 -13.83
CA THR A 186 -5.03 3.96 -13.75
C THR A 186 -5.97 5.14 -13.93
N LEU A 187 -5.74 6.26 -13.23
CA LEU A 187 -6.59 7.45 -13.36
C LEU A 187 -6.63 7.99 -14.79
N VAL A 188 -5.49 8.06 -15.47
CA VAL A 188 -5.43 8.47 -16.87
C VAL A 188 -6.15 7.47 -17.77
N LEU A 189 -5.95 6.17 -17.58
CA LEU A 189 -6.64 5.14 -18.37
C LEU A 189 -8.15 5.20 -18.19
N ASP A 190 -8.64 5.33 -16.96
CA ASP A 190 -10.07 5.44 -16.67
C ASP A 190 -10.66 6.73 -17.26
N THR A 191 -9.91 7.83 -17.18
CA THR A 191 -10.28 9.11 -17.81
C THR A 191 -10.32 8.99 -19.32
N LEU A 192 -9.32 8.38 -19.96
CA LEU A 192 -9.29 8.17 -21.41
C LEU A 192 -10.40 7.23 -21.87
N HIS A 193 -10.62 6.13 -21.15
CA HIS A 193 -11.73 5.21 -21.38
C HIS A 193 -13.07 5.92 -21.33
N PHE A 194 -13.21 6.85 -20.40
CA PHE A 194 -14.43 7.57 -20.22
C PHE A 194 -14.62 8.74 -21.19
N TYR A 195 -13.59 9.51 -21.55
CA TYR A 195 -13.76 10.74 -22.35
C TYR A 195 -13.40 10.60 -23.83
N TYR A 196 -12.46 9.72 -24.17
CA TYR A 196 -11.83 9.70 -25.49
C TYR A 196 -11.99 8.39 -26.24
N PHE A 197 -11.93 7.26 -25.54
CA PHE A 197 -12.04 5.99 -26.22
C PHE A 197 -13.46 5.77 -26.75
N PRO A 198 -13.59 5.37 -28.03
CA PRO A 198 -14.89 5.05 -28.59
C PRO A 198 -15.51 3.92 -27.75
N ALA A 199 -16.83 3.98 -27.59
CA ALA A 199 -17.56 2.92 -26.94
C ALA A 199 -17.21 1.59 -27.61
N CYS A 200 -16.82 0.60 -26.80
CA CYS A 200 -16.48 -0.74 -27.26
C CYS A 200 -17.63 -1.25 -28.15
N LYS A 201 -17.35 -1.48 -29.43
CA LYS A 201 -18.34 -1.89 -30.44
C LYS A 201 -18.89 -3.28 -30.15
N THR A 202 -18.14 -4.08 -29.39
CA THR A 202 -18.47 -5.47 -29.05
C THR A 202 -19.05 -5.66 -27.63
N CYS A 203 -19.13 -4.60 -26.81
CA CYS A 203 -19.50 -4.69 -25.38
C CYS A 203 -20.91 -4.14 -25.10
N ASN A 204 -21.70 -4.79 -24.21
CA ASN A 204 -23.07 -4.35 -23.88
C ASN A 204 -23.15 -3.06 -23.06
N SER A 205 -23.42 -1.91 -23.71
CA SER A 205 -23.43 -0.57 -23.09
C SER A 205 -24.62 -0.28 -22.15
N ASN A 206 -25.67 -1.11 -22.16
CA ASN A 206 -26.84 -0.94 -21.30
C ASN A 206 -26.70 -1.64 -19.94
N ARG A 207 -25.58 -2.31 -19.69
CA ARG A 207 -25.33 -2.98 -18.42
C ARG A 207 -24.58 -2.07 -17.47
N SER A 208 -25.15 -1.88 -16.29
CA SER A 208 -24.38 -1.45 -15.13
C SER A 208 -23.17 -2.36 -14.91
N THR A 209 -22.16 -1.87 -14.19
CA THR A 209 -21.00 -2.68 -13.79
C THR A 209 -21.43 -3.97 -13.09
N VAL A 210 -22.52 -3.92 -12.31
CA VAL A 210 -23.13 -5.06 -11.63
C VAL A 210 -23.72 -6.08 -12.61
N GLU A 211 -24.50 -5.63 -13.60
CA GLU A 211 -25.06 -6.53 -14.63
C GLU A 211 -23.96 -7.15 -15.49
N SER A 212 -22.88 -6.42 -15.75
CA SER A 212 -21.71 -6.95 -16.47
C SER A 212 -21.04 -8.09 -15.71
N ILE A 213 -21.00 -8.03 -14.38
CA ILE A 213 -20.46 -9.09 -13.51
C ILE A 213 -21.42 -10.28 -13.43
N ILE A 214 -22.72 -10.05 -13.23
CA ILE A 214 -23.75 -11.10 -13.13
C ILE A 214 -23.86 -11.90 -14.43
N HIS A 215 -23.94 -11.21 -15.57
CA HIS A 215 -24.10 -11.87 -16.85
C HIS A 215 -22.81 -12.41 -17.48
N ALA A 216 -21.64 -12.13 -16.89
CA ALA A 216 -20.41 -12.83 -17.24
C ALA A 216 -20.50 -14.34 -16.92
N HIS A 217 -21.41 -14.74 -16.03
CA HIS A 217 -21.64 -16.13 -15.63
C HIS A 217 -22.70 -16.84 -16.48
N LYS A 218 -23.38 -16.14 -17.42
CA LYS A 218 -24.37 -16.76 -18.32
C LYS A 218 -23.74 -17.25 -19.63
N PRO A 219 -24.26 -18.34 -20.23
CA PRO A 219 -23.84 -18.84 -21.53
C PRO A 219 -23.97 -17.78 -22.63
N ILE A 220 -23.07 -17.81 -23.61
CA ILE A 220 -22.89 -16.75 -24.63
C ILE A 220 -24.19 -16.46 -25.40
N HIS A 221 -24.97 -17.50 -25.67
CA HIS A 221 -26.21 -17.50 -26.45
C HIS A 221 -27.42 -16.90 -25.71
N GLU A 222 -27.34 -16.71 -24.39
CA GLU A 222 -28.42 -16.12 -23.58
C GLU A 222 -28.22 -14.61 -23.33
N ARG A 223 -27.24 -13.98 -23.99
CA ARG A 223 -26.90 -12.57 -23.77
C ARG A 223 -27.64 -11.68 -24.77
N PRO A 224 -28.46 -10.70 -24.34
CA PRO A 224 -29.19 -9.81 -25.24
C PRO A 224 -28.25 -8.96 -26.10
N ALA A 225 -28.71 -8.64 -27.31
CA ALA A 225 -28.03 -7.77 -28.27
C ALA A 225 -27.88 -6.33 -27.73
N VAL A 226 -26.80 -5.67 -28.13
CA VAL A 226 -26.33 -4.40 -27.57
C VAL A 226 -26.56 -3.26 -28.54
N ILE A 227 -27.03 -2.10 -28.04
CA ILE A 227 -26.97 -0.83 -28.77
C ILE A 227 -26.08 0.16 -27.97
N PRO A 228 -25.17 0.92 -28.61
CA PRO A 228 -24.22 1.80 -27.93
C PRO A 228 -24.83 3.13 -27.42
N ARG A 229 -24.36 3.63 -26.26
CA ARG A 229 -24.52 5.03 -25.80
C ARG A 229 -23.17 5.74 -25.72
N SER A 230 -23.16 7.07 -25.89
CA SER A 230 -21.93 7.86 -25.73
C SER A 230 -21.54 7.94 -24.26
N ALA A 231 -20.24 8.08 -23.98
CA ALA A 231 -19.77 8.19 -22.61
C ALA A 231 -20.33 9.44 -21.91
N TYR A 232 -20.47 10.55 -22.64
CA TYR A 232 -21.14 11.76 -22.15
C TYR A 232 -22.55 11.47 -21.62
N ASP A 233 -23.33 10.63 -22.32
CA ASP A 233 -24.68 10.27 -21.87
C ASP A 233 -24.67 9.48 -20.57
N GLY A 234 -23.69 8.59 -20.39
CA GLY A 234 -23.50 7.83 -19.15
C GLY A 234 -23.23 8.71 -17.92
N PHE A 235 -22.30 9.67 -18.02
CA PHE A 235 -22.07 10.60 -16.90
C PHE A 235 -23.17 11.64 -16.77
N ARG A 236 -23.83 12.06 -17.84
CA ARG A 236 -25.00 12.93 -17.73
C ARG A 236 -26.12 12.25 -16.94
N ASP A 237 -26.28 10.94 -17.07
CA ASP A 237 -27.26 10.18 -16.30
C ASP A 237 -26.86 10.07 -14.82
N VAL A 238 -25.58 9.85 -14.51
CA VAL A 238 -25.05 9.77 -13.12
C VAL A 238 -24.97 11.14 -12.46
N CYS A 239 -24.24 12.07 -13.08
CA CYS A 239 -23.92 13.39 -12.57
C CYS A 239 -25.03 14.42 -12.86
N GLY A 240 -26.01 14.13 -13.72
CA GLY A 240 -27.03 15.08 -14.14
C GLY A 240 -26.54 16.06 -15.21
N PRO A 241 -27.46 16.80 -15.86
CA PRO A 241 -27.12 17.75 -16.92
C PRO A 241 -26.22 18.89 -16.41
N GLY A 242 -25.29 19.35 -17.25
CA GLY A 242 -24.42 20.49 -16.97
C GLY A 242 -23.04 20.40 -17.63
N PRO A 243 -22.20 21.46 -17.47
CA PRO A 243 -20.81 21.44 -17.92
C PRO A 243 -19.95 20.44 -17.14
N VAL A 244 -18.97 19.82 -17.79
CA VAL A 244 -18.09 18.79 -17.20
C VAL A 244 -17.39 19.26 -15.92
N LEU A 245 -16.88 20.50 -15.91
CA LEU A 245 -16.21 21.08 -14.73
C LEU A 245 -17.13 21.16 -13.50
N TRP A 246 -18.44 21.28 -13.70
CA TRP A 246 -19.42 21.32 -12.62
C TRP A 246 -19.69 19.94 -12.01
N TRP A 247 -19.35 18.84 -12.69
CA TRP A 247 -19.48 17.49 -12.14
C TRP A 247 -18.48 17.21 -11.01
N PHE A 248 -17.39 17.96 -10.92
CA PHE A 248 -16.35 17.79 -9.89
C PHE A 248 -16.59 18.59 -8.61
N ASN A 249 -17.68 19.37 -8.52
CA ASN A 249 -18.01 20.12 -7.31
C ASN A 249 -18.69 19.20 -6.27
N PRO A 250 -18.06 18.86 -5.14
CA PRO A 250 -18.61 17.93 -4.14
C PRO A 250 -19.83 18.49 -3.40
N PHE A 251 -20.11 19.79 -3.52
CA PHE A 251 -21.28 20.44 -2.92
C PHE A 251 -22.46 20.57 -3.88
N ARG A 252 -22.31 20.12 -5.13
CA ARG A 252 -23.39 20.20 -6.13
C ARG A 252 -24.51 19.23 -5.77
N ARG A 253 -25.74 19.75 -5.72
CA ARG A 253 -26.94 18.90 -5.65
C ARG A 253 -27.30 18.42 -7.06
N ARG A 254 -27.45 17.10 -7.21
CA ARG A 254 -27.94 16.49 -8.44
C ARG A 254 -29.40 16.89 -8.65
N SER A 255 -29.71 17.47 -9.80
CA SER A 255 -31.10 17.54 -10.26
C SER A 255 -31.47 16.15 -10.79
N VAL A 256 -32.22 15.40 -9.99
CA VAL A 256 -32.77 14.11 -10.40
C VAL A 256 -33.85 14.41 -11.43
N LYS A 257 -33.66 14.00 -12.68
CA LYS A 257 -34.74 14.08 -13.66
C LYS A 257 -35.91 13.23 -13.16
N PRO A 258 -37.16 13.74 -13.16
CA PRO A 258 -38.34 12.90 -12.93
C PRO A 258 -38.30 11.72 -13.91
N GLU A 259 -38.66 10.53 -13.41
CA GLU A 259 -38.58 9.23 -14.06
C GLU A 259 -38.87 9.24 -15.56
N ILE A 260 -37.87 8.90 -16.38
CA ILE A 260 -38.09 8.48 -17.79
C ILE A 260 -37.36 7.15 -18.09
N TYR A 261 -36.66 6.57 -17.11
CA TYR A 261 -35.98 5.31 -17.33
C TYR A 261 -36.45 4.30 -16.31
N TYR A 262 -36.74 3.10 -16.83
CA TYR A 262 -37.15 1.85 -16.18
C TYR A 262 -38.68 1.71 -16.02
N TYR A 263 -39.21 0.72 -16.75
CA TYR A 263 -40.60 0.26 -16.83
C TYR A 263 -41.54 1.06 -17.74
N GLN A 264 -41.38 0.89 -19.06
CA GLN A 264 -42.59 0.77 -19.89
C GLN A 264 -43.31 -0.50 -19.40
N HIS A 265 -44.35 -0.32 -18.59
CA HIS A 265 -45.35 -1.35 -18.40
C HIS A 265 -45.97 -1.62 -19.78
N THR A 266 -45.61 -2.74 -20.39
CA THR A 266 -46.38 -3.30 -21.49
C THR A 266 -47.74 -3.69 -20.92
N VAL A 267 -48.79 -3.01 -21.39
CA VAL A 267 -50.20 -3.38 -21.19
C VAL A 267 -50.51 -4.58 -22.08
#